data_AF-A0A1G7XG37-F1
#
_entry.id   AF-A0A1G7XG37-F1
#
_cell.length_a   1.000
_cell.length_b   1.000
_cell.length_c   1.000
_cell.angle_alpha   90.00
_cell.angle_beta   90.00
_cell.angle_gamma   90.00
#
_symmetry.space_group_name_H-M   'P 1'
#
loop_
_entity.id
_entity.type
_entity.pdbx_description
1 polymer ?
#
loop_
_entity_poly.entity_id
_entity_poly.type
_entity_poly.pdbx_seq_one_letter_code
_entity_poly.pdbx_strand_id
1 'polypeptide(L)'
;MKTLTRSELALLLVWAFREQRVESTATPHADALTLYCNVMALPVAEAATVVSHARNGEIPPSDPVALARWTKGLTLLRDMLEQPLCTLTTLGPANNTFKNRAA
;
A
#
# COMPACT_ATOMS: atom_id res chain seq x y z
N MET A 1 15.66 -3.68 -7.30
CA MET A 1 14.26 -4.03 -6.92
C MET A 1 13.34 -3.46 -7.99
N LYS A 2 12.22 -4.12 -8.29
CA LYS A 2 11.23 -3.58 -9.25
C LYS A 2 10.56 -2.37 -8.61
N THR A 3 10.62 -1.19 -9.25
CA THR A 3 9.83 -0.03 -8.82
C THR A 3 8.36 -0.35 -9.00
N LEU A 4 7.58 -0.24 -7.92
CA LEU A 4 6.14 -0.46 -7.96
C LEU A 4 5.45 0.71 -8.66
N THR A 5 4.57 0.38 -9.60
CA THR A 5 3.64 1.36 -10.16
C THR A 5 2.62 1.81 -9.11
N ARG A 6 1.98 2.95 -9.35
CA ARG A 6 0.93 3.48 -8.44
C ARG A 6 -0.19 2.48 -8.20
N SER A 7 -0.66 1.82 -9.25
CA SER A 7 -1.75 0.82 -9.17
C SER A 7 -1.30 -0.45 -8.46
N GLU A 8 -0.08 -0.95 -8.71
CA GLU A 8 0.44 -2.11 -7.97
C GLU A 8 0.55 -1.81 -6.47
N LEU A 9 1.02 -0.60 -6.11
CA LEU A 9 1.10 -0.19 -4.72
C LEU A 9 -0.28 -0.05 -4.08
N ALA A 10 -1.25 0.51 -4.80
CA ALA A 10 -2.61 0.64 -4.32
C ALA A 10 -3.28 -0.73 -4.11
N LEU A 11 -3.08 -1.68 -5.01
CA LEU A 11 -3.54 -3.07 -4.87
C LEU A 11 -2.90 -3.77 -3.66
N LEU A 12 -1.59 -3.58 -3.42
CA LEU A 12 -0.90 -4.11 -2.25
C LEU A 12 -1.47 -3.53 -0.95
N LEU A 13 -1.78 -2.24 -0.94
CA LEU A 13 -2.42 -1.58 0.19
C LEU A 13 -3.83 -2.12 0.43
N VAL A 14 -4.65 -2.29 -0.61
CA VAL A 14 -5.97 -2.92 -0.46
C VAL A 14 -5.84 -4.32 0.11
N TRP A 15 -4.94 -5.13 -0.42
CA TRP A 15 -4.67 -6.46 0.12
C TRP A 15 -4.27 -6.41 1.60
N ALA A 16 -3.34 -5.52 1.99
CA ALA A 16 -2.86 -5.42 3.37
C ALA A 16 -3.97 -4.95 4.35
N PHE A 17 -4.71 -3.89 4.00
CA PHE A 17 -5.67 -3.27 4.91
C PHE A 17 -7.05 -3.93 4.87
N ARG A 18 -7.54 -4.33 3.69
CA ARG A 18 -8.89 -4.89 3.54
C ARG A 18 -8.92 -6.41 3.63
N GLU A 19 -8.02 -7.10 2.91
CA GLU A 19 -8.04 -8.56 2.83
C GLU A 19 -7.31 -9.20 4.02
N GLN A 20 -6.06 -8.81 4.28
CA GLN A 20 -5.26 -9.29 5.42
C GLN A 20 -5.69 -8.70 6.76
N ARG A 21 -6.43 -7.57 6.73
CA ARG A 21 -6.86 -6.82 7.91
C ARG A 21 -5.72 -6.59 8.90
N VAL A 22 -4.57 -6.15 8.38
CA VAL A 22 -3.29 -6.03 9.11
C VAL A 22 -3.41 -5.37 10.49
N GLU A 23 -4.37 -4.46 10.66
CA GLU A 23 -4.60 -3.69 11.88
C GLU A 23 -5.27 -4.49 13.02
N SER A 24 -5.89 -5.63 12.70
CA SER A 24 -6.70 -6.41 13.65
C SER A 24 -6.30 -7.88 13.73
N THR A 25 -5.56 -8.37 12.73
CA THR A 25 -5.12 -9.76 12.66
C THR A 25 -3.97 -9.98 13.66
N ALA A 26 -4.06 -11.04 14.47
CA ALA A 26 -3.04 -11.35 15.48
C ALA A 26 -1.69 -11.78 14.88
N THR A 27 -1.72 -12.39 13.68
CA THR A 27 -0.53 -12.85 12.95
C THR A 27 -0.59 -12.35 11.50
N PRO A 28 -0.37 -11.04 11.26
CA PRO A 28 -0.44 -10.48 9.91
C PRO A 28 0.71 -11.00 9.05
N HIS A 29 0.49 -11.10 7.74
CA HIS A 29 1.58 -11.39 6.80
C HIS A 29 2.70 -10.35 6.95
N ALA A 30 3.96 -10.78 6.92
CA ALA A 30 5.13 -9.92 7.13
C ALA A 30 5.11 -8.67 6.23
N ASP A 31 4.86 -8.85 4.93
CA ASP A 31 4.74 -7.71 4.00
C ASP A 31 3.55 -6.78 4.28
N ALA A 32 2.42 -7.32 4.76
CA ALA A 32 1.29 -6.48 5.13
C ALA A 32 1.66 -5.62 6.34
N LEU A 33 2.39 -6.18 7.30
CA LEU A 33 2.93 -5.45 8.44
C LEU A 33 3.97 -4.40 8.00
N THR A 34 4.86 -4.73 7.06
CA THR A 34 5.79 -3.75 6.48
C THR A 34 5.04 -2.59 5.82
N LEU A 35 4.01 -2.87 5.02
CA LEU A 35 3.17 -1.83 4.40
C LEU A 35 2.49 -0.98 5.47
N TYR A 36 1.91 -1.59 6.50
CA TYR A 36 1.30 -0.87 7.61
C TYR A 36 2.29 0.07 8.30
N CYS A 37 3.47 -0.43 8.70
CA CYS A 37 4.50 0.38 9.35
C CYS A 37 4.95 1.56 8.48
N ASN A 38 5.14 1.34 7.17
CA ASN A 38 5.52 2.42 6.26
C ASN A 38 4.38 3.45 6.09
N VAL A 39 3.12 3.02 6.03
CA VAL A 39 1.97 3.94 5.97
C VAL A 39 1.83 4.75 7.26
N MET A 40 2.08 4.14 8.43
CA MET A 40 2.05 4.84 9.72
C MET A 40 3.20 5.84 9.88
N ALA A 41 4.27 5.70 9.10
CA ALA A 41 5.39 6.65 9.08
C ALA A 41 5.15 7.84 8.12
N LEU A 42 4.08 7.82 7.31
CA LEU A 42 3.68 8.96 6.49
C LEU A 42 3.09 10.09 7.36
N PRO A 43 3.05 11.34 6.85
CA PRO A 43 2.33 12.39 7.53
C PRO A 43 0.85 12.03 7.69
N VAL A 44 0.26 12.39 8.84
CA VAL A 44 -1.04 11.89 9.32
C VAL A 44 -2.17 12.08 8.29
N ALA A 45 -2.20 13.20 7.57
CA ALA A 45 -3.26 13.48 6.60
C ALA A 45 -3.21 12.55 5.39
N GLU A 46 -2.01 12.28 4.87
CA GLU A 46 -1.75 11.34 3.79
C GLU A 46 -2.00 9.91 4.25
N ALA A 47 -1.48 9.52 5.43
CA ALA A 47 -1.71 8.19 6.02
C ALA A 47 -3.21 7.89 6.18
N ALA A 48 -3.98 8.82 6.77
CA ALA A 48 -5.42 8.64 6.98
C ALA A 48 -6.17 8.46 5.65
N THR A 49 -5.78 9.22 4.63
CA THR A 49 -6.36 9.11 3.28
C THR A 49 -6.00 7.76 2.66
N VAL A 50 -4.73 7.36 2.73
CA VAL A 50 -4.25 6.07 2.21
C VAL A 50 -4.97 4.89 2.87
N VAL A 51 -5.07 4.88 4.19
CA VAL A 51 -5.76 3.81 4.93
C VAL A 51 -7.24 3.75 4.58
N SER A 52 -7.93 4.90 4.59
CA SER A 52 -9.36 4.96 4.28
C SER A 52 -9.68 4.35 2.92
N HIS A 53 -8.94 4.73 1.89
CA HIS A 53 -9.17 4.27 0.53
C HIS A 53 -8.66 2.84 0.28
N ALA A 54 -7.60 2.41 0.96
CA ALA A 54 -7.14 1.01 0.94
C ALA A 54 -8.20 0.06 1.54
N ARG A 55 -8.83 0.44 2.66
CA ARG A 55 -9.94 -0.33 3.26
C ARG A 55 -11.15 -0.44 2.33
N ASN A 56 -11.42 0.59 1.52
CA ASN A 56 -12.57 0.64 0.62
C ASN A 56 -12.35 -0.04 -0.75
N GLY A 57 -11.12 -0.43 -1.09
CA GLY A 57 -10.81 -1.22 -2.30
C GLY A 57 -10.42 -0.40 -3.53
N GLU A 58 -9.40 0.45 -3.39
CA GLU A 58 -8.77 1.18 -4.52
C GLU A 58 -9.69 2.20 -5.22
N ILE A 59 -10.63 2.80 -4.51
CA ILE A 59 -11.42 3.89 -5.08
C ILE A 59 -10.59 5.16 -4.92
N PRO A 60 -10.03 5.78 -5.99
CA PRO A 60 -9.36 7.05 -5.85
C PRO A 60 -10.34 8.12 -5.32
N PRO A 61 -9.90 9.04 -4.47
CA PRO A 61 -10.76 10.10 -3.97
C PRO A 61 -11.27 10.98 -5.12
N SER A 62 -12.57 11.32 -5.09
CA SER A 62 -13.18 12.28 -6.01
C SER A 62 -12.93 13.73 -5.59
N ASP A 63 -12.74 13.97 -4.29
CA ASP A 63 -12.35 15.27 -3.76
C ASP A 63 -10.90 15.62 -4.17
N PRO A 64 -10.65 16.80 -4.77
CA PRO A 64 -9.32 17.18 -5.24
C PRO A 64 -8.25 17.21 -4.14
N VAL A 65 -8.61 17.61 -2.91
CA VAL A 65 -7.66 17.70 -1.79
C VAL A 65 -7.29 16.31 -1.30
N ALA A 66 -8.28 15.42 -1.16
CA ALA A 66 -8.05 14.02 -0.84
C ALA A 66 -7.25 13.33 -1.95
N LEU A 67 -7.52 13.61 -3.23
CA LEU A 67 -6.76 13.06 -4.35
C LEU A 67 -5.28 13.47 -4.32
N ALA A 68 -5.01 14.74 -4.00
CA ALA A 68 -3.64 15.23 -3.81
C ALA A 68 -2.93 14.50 -2.66
N ARG A 69 -3.61 14.33 -1.52
CA ARG A 69 -3.08 13.60 -0.34
C ARG A 69 -2.84 12.12 -0.64
N TRP A 70 -3.78 11.47 -1.31
CA TRP A 70 -3.66 10.08 -1.75
C TRP A 70 -2.44 9.91 -2.68
N THR A 71 -2.34 10.76 -3.70
CA THR A 71 -1.24 10.72 -4.67
C THR A 71 0.10 10.94 -3.98
N LYS A 72 0.21 11.97 -3.13
CA LYS A 72 1.43 12.26 -2.37
C LYS A 72 1.79 11.13 -1.41
N GLY A 73 0.81 10.57 -0.69
CA GLY A 73 1.01 9.43 0.21
C GLY A 73 1.56 8.20 -0.51
N LEU A 74 1.00 7.87 -1.68
CA LEU A 74 1.50 6.77 -2.52
C LEU A 74 2.92 7.03 -3.05
N THR A 75 3.24 8.27 -3.43
CA THR A 75 4.59 8.64 -3.85
C THR A 75 5.59 8.46 -2.71
N LEU A 76 5.31 9.05 -1.55
CA LEU A 76 6.19 8.92 -0.37
C LEU A 76 6.37 7.46 0.04
N LEU A 77 5.29 6.69 0.05
CA LEU A 77 5.33 5.28 0.38
C LEU A 77 6.22 4.49 -0.60
N ARG A 78 6.08 4.76 -1.91
CA ARG A 78 6.95 4.14 -2.92
C ARG A 78 8.41 4.45 -2.66
N ASP A 79 8.74 5.72 -2.42
CA ASP A 79 10.12 6.16 -2.20
C ASP A 79 10.71 5.54 -0.91
N MET A 80 9.87 5.31 0.11
CA MET A 80 10.25 4.57 1.33
C MET A 80 10.48 3.08 1.06
N LEU A 81 9.65 2.43 0.24
CA LEU A 81 9.79 1.02 -0.11
C LEU A 81 11.01 0.74 -1.01
N GLU A 82 11.56 1.77 -1.66
CA GLU A 82 12.83 1.68 -2.38
C GLU A 82 14.05 1.68 -1.45
N GLN A 83 13.88 1.98 -0.15
CA GLN A 83 14.95 1.89 0.82
C GLN A 83 15.30 0.42 1.15
N PRO A 84 16.58 0.08 1.40
CA PRO A 84 17.04 -1.30 1.60
C PRO A 84 16.30 -2.07 2.72
N LEU A 85 15.82 -1.35 3.73
CA LEU A 85 15.17 -1.91 4.92
C LEU A 85 13.68 -2.20 4.75
N CYS A 86 13.06 -1.75 3.65
CA CYS A 86 11.61 -1.83 3.43
C CYS A 86 11.20 -2.83 2.34
N THR A 87 12.03 -3.86 2.13
CA THR A 87 11.86 -4.85 1.06
C THR A 87 10.61 -5.70 1.27
N LEU A 88 9.71 -5.73 0.28
CA LEU A 88 8.55 -6.62 0.25
C LEU A 88 8.92 -7.97 -0.38
N THR A 89 8.63 -9.06 0.32
CA THR A 89 9.02 -10.43 -0.08
C THR A 89 8.07 -11.06 -1.11
N THR A 90 6.80 -10.63 -1.14
CA THR A 90 5.72 -11.02 -2.07
C THR A 90 5.99 -10.64 -3.52
N LEU A 91 6.96 -9.76 -3.78
CA LEU A 91 7.42 -9.38 -5.12
C LEU A 91 8.55 -10.28 -5.66
N GLY A 92 8.95 -11.32 -4.91
CA GLY A 92 9.83 -12.38 -5.39
C GLY A 92 9.21 -13.20 -6.54
N PRO A 93 10.02 -13.93 -7.32
CA PRO A 93 9.64 -14.51 -8.62
C PRO A 93 8.55 -15.60 -8.61
N ALA A 94 7.89 -15.85 -7.48
CA ALA A 94 6.93 -16.95 -7.31
C ALA A 94 5.46 -16.53 -7.16
N ASN A 95 5.13 -15.25 -6.93
CA ASN A 95 3.73 -14.85 -6.67
C ASN A 95 3.12 -14.07 -7.84
N ASN A 96 2.54 -14.82 -8.79
CA ASN A 96 1.73 -14.30 -9.91
C ASN A 96 0.37 -13.69 -9.48
N THR A 97 0.09 -13.61 -8.18
CA THR A 97 -1.22 -13.23 -7.63
C THR A 97 -1.64 -11.80 -7.99
N PHE A 98 -0.69 -10.87 -8.10
CA PHE A 98 -0.99 -9.46 -8.43
C PHE A 98 -0.93 -9.15 -9.93
N LYS A 99 -0.31 -10.02 -10.76
CA LYS A 99 -0.25 -9.81 -12.22
C LYS A 99 -1.61 -10.05 -12.90
N ASN A 100 -2.44 -10.94 -12.36
CA ASN A 100 -3.71 -11.32 -12.99
C ASN A 100 -4.88 -10.37 -12.69
N ARG A 101 -4.71 -9.35 -11.82
CA ARG A 101 -5.76 -8.37 -11.51
C ARG A 101 -5.61 -7.02 -12.25
N ALA A 102 -4.49 -6.82 -12.94
CA ALA A 102 -4.18 -5.56 -13.66
C ALA A 102 -4.27 -5.69 -15.19
N ALA A 103 -4.85 -6.79 -15.70
CA ALA A 103 -5.08 -7.05 -17.11
C ALA A 103 -6.57 -6.90 -17.45
#